data_AF-A0A651HBI8-F1
#
_entry.id   AF-A0A651HBI8-F1
#
_cell.length_a   1.000
_cell.length_b   1.000
_cell.length_c   1.000
_cell.angle_alpha   90.00
_cell.angle_beta   90.00
_cell.angle_gamma   90.00
#
_symmetry.space_group_name_H-M   'P 1'
#
loop_
_entity.id
_entity.type
_entity.pdbx_description
1 polymer ?
#
loop_
_entity_poly.entity_id
_entity_poly.type
_entity_poly.pdbx_seq_one_letter_code
_entity_poly.pdbx_strand_id
1 'polypeptide(L)' 'GGLALTLEGLRNRDRLTLEMARRAGIPVAVTLAGGYALRQDDTVEIHCGTAREAARFVSTNPA' A
#
# COMPACT_ATOMS: atom_id res chain seq x y z
N GLY A 1 4.93 12.71 -8.15
CA GLY A 1 5.00 11.96 -9.44
C GLY A 1 3.78 12.32 -10.25
N GLY A 2 3.94 12.84 -11.46
CA GLY A 2 2.91 13.55 -12.25
C GLY A 2 1.71 12.72 -12.74
N LEU A 3 1.17 11.85 -11.89
CA LEU A 3 0.04 10.95 -12.16
C LEU A 3 -1.27 11.44 -11.53
N ALA A 4 -1.26 12.60 -10.85
CA ALA A 4 -2.43 13.22 -10.22
C ALA A 4 -3.26 12.25 -9.33
N LEU A 5 -2.60 11.32 -8.65
CA LEU A 5 -3.27 10.34 -7.79
C LEU A 5 -3.75 10.97 -6.49
N THR A 6 -4.95 10.60 -6.06
CA THR A 6 -5.49 10.93 -4.74
C THR A 6 -5.03 9.91 -3.69
N LEU A 7 -5.16 10.24 -2.41
CA LEU A 7 -4.91 9.29 -1.31
C LEU A 7 -5.78 8.04 -1.44
N GLU A 8 -7.05 8.20 -1.82
CA GLU A 8 -7.95 7.08 -2.07
C GLU A 8 -7.48 6.25 -3.27
N GLY A 9 -7.04 6.88 -4.36
CA GLY A 9 -6.48 6.21 -5.52
C GLY A 9 -5.25 5.37 -5.18
N LEU A 10 -4.37 5.86 -4.32
CA LEU A 10 -3.20 5.12 -3.83
C LEU A 10 -3.61 3.91 -2.97
N ARG A 11 -4.59 4.06 -2.08
CA ARG A 11 -5.14 2.93 -1.32
C ARG A 11 -5.79 1.87 -2.21
N ASN A 12 -6.53 2.30 -3.23
CA ASN A 12 -7.15 1.39 -4.21
C ASN A 12 -6.10 0.65 -5.04
N ARG A 13 -5.00 1.32 -5.42
CA ARG A 13 -3.84 0.67 -6.04
C ARG A 13 -3.27 -0.42 -5.14
N ASP A 14 -3.02 -0.11 -3.88
CA ASP A 14 -2.42 -1.07 -2.93
C ASP A 14 -3.31 -2.30 -2.77
N ARG A 15 -4.63 -2.11 -2.62
CA ARG A 15 -5.61 -3.19 -2.56
C ARG A 15 -5.58 -4.07 -3.81
N LEU A 16 -5.60 -3.46 -4.99
CA LEU A 16 -5.56 -4.19 -6.26
C LEU A 16 -4.31 -5.06 -6.36
N THR A 17 -3.14 -4.50 -6.10
CA THR A 17 -1.86 -5.22 -6.18
C THR A 17 -1.79 -6.38 -5.17
N LEU A 18 -2.14 -6.12 -3.91
CA LEU A 18 -2.09 -7.13 -2.85
C LEU A 18 -3.11 -8.25 -3.09
N GLU A 19 -4.31 -7.92 -3.56
CA GLU A 19 -5.32 -8.92 -3.90
C GLU A 19 -4.87 -9.82 -5.05
N MET A 20 -4.26 -9.25 -6.08
CA MET A 20 -3.72 -10.02 -7.21
C MET A 20 -2.59 -10.95 -6.76
N ALA A 21 -1.64 -10.46 -5.95
CA ALA A 21 -0.57 -11.29 -5.41
C ALA A 21 -1.10 -12.45 -4.56
N ARG A 22 -2.09 -12.17 -3.69
CA ARG A 22 -2.74 -13.20 -2.86
C ARG A 22 -3.45 -14.25 -3.72
N ARG A 23 -4.20 -13.84 -4.74
CA ARG A 23 -4.88 -14.76 -5.67
C ARG A 23 -3.90 -15.65 -6.43
N ALA A 24 -2.69 -15.15 -6.70
CA ALA A 24 -1.61 -15.89 -7.34
C ALA A 24 -0.76 -16.72 -6.36
N GLY A 25 -1.02 -16.68 -5.04
CA GLY A 25 -0.22 -17.38 -4.03
C GLY A 25 1.20 -16.82 -3.88
N ILE A 26 1.44 -15.56 -4.26
CA ILE A 26 2.76 -14.92 -4.21
C ILE A 26 2.95 -14.22 -2.86
N PRO A 27 3.98 -14.58 -2.06
CA PRO A 27 4.33 -13.86 -0.85
C PRO A 27 4.77 -12.42 -1.15
N VAL A 28 4.32 -11.46 -0.34
CA VAL A 28 4.64 -10.03 -0.53
C VAL A 28 5.34 -9.47 0.70
N ALA A 29 6.42 -8.73 0.47
CA ALA A 29 7.06 -7.87 1.46
C ALA A 29 6.91 -6.40 1.04
N VAL A 30 6.35 -5.57 1.93
CA VAL A 30 6.16 -4.14 1.69
C VAL A 30 7.33 -3.36 2.31
N THR A 31 7.89 -2.42 1.54
CA THR A 31 8.96 -1.53 2.00
C THR A 31 8.58 -0.07 1.76
N LEU A 32 9.10 0.84 2.58
CA LEU A 32 8.95 2.26 2.35
C LEU A 32 9.85 2.70 1.20
N ALA A 33 9.29 3.47 0.28
CA ALA A 33 10.01 4.10 -0.81
C ALA A 33 10.06 5.62 -0.61
N GLY A 34 10.69 6.33 -1.54
CA GLY A 34 10.64 7.80 -1.58
C GLY A 34 9.26 8.34 -1.95
N GLY A 35 9.08 9.65 -1.76
CA GLY A 35 7.85 10.35 -2.05
C GLY A 35 7.96 11.79 -1.59
N TYR A 36 8.03 12.72 -2.54
CA TYR A 36 8.24 14.15 -2.26
C TYR A 36 6.92 14.91 -2.43
N ALA A 37 5.92 14.58 -1.61
CA ALA A 37 4.70 15.37 -1.57
C ALA A 37 5.04 16.79 -1.07
N LEU A 38 4.27 17.79 -1.54
CA LEU A 38 4.46 19.19 -1.12
C LEU A 38 4.31 19.35 0.39
N ARG A 39 3.42 18.56 1.00
CA ARG A 39 3.22 18.49 2.43
C ARG A 39 3.77 17.17 2.94
N GLN A 40 4.63 17.24 3.95
CA GLN A 40 5.21 16.04 4.57
C GLN A 40 4.13 15.10 5.13
N ASP A 41 3.07 15.65 5.71
CA ASP A 41 1.93 14.87 6.24
C ASP A 41 1.30 13.97 5.19
N ASP A 42 1.26 14.40 3.92
CA ASP A 42 0.71 13.59 2.83
C ASP A 42 1.62 12.39 2.54
N THR A 43 2.95 12.59 2.53
CA THR A 43 3.90 11.46 2.40
C THR A 43 3.72 10.45 3.54
N VAL A 44 3.58 10.93 4.78
CA VAL A 44 3.33 10.08 5.95
C VAL A 44 2.02 9.30 5.78
N GLU A 45 0.93 9.98 5.42
CA GLU A 45 -0.37 9.34 5.26
C GLU A 45 -0.41 8.35 4.08
N ILE A 46 0.33 8.61 3.00
CA ILE A 46 0.50 7.64 1.90
C ILE A 46 1.14 6.35 2.42
N HIS A 47 2.25 6.44 3.16
CA HIS A 47 2.93 5.27 3.71
C HIS A 47 2.08 4.53 4.75
N CYS A 48 1.45 5.26 5.67
CA CYS A 48 0.52 4.67 6.63
C CYS A 48 -0.67 4.01 5.93
N GLY A 49 -1.18 4.60 4.85
CA GLY A 49 -2.22 4.04 4.00
C GLY A 49 -1.83 2.66 3.47
N THR A 50 -0.64 2.55 2.87
CA THR A 50 -0.12 1.26 2.37
C THR A 50 0.02 0.23 3.48
N ALA A 51 0.56 0.61 4.65
CA ALA A 51 0.69 -0.30 5.79
C ALA A 51 -0.68 -0.81 6.28
N ARG A 52 -1.69 0.08 6.39
CA ARG A 52 -3.05 -0.29 6.78
C ARG A 52 -3.71 -1.24 5.77
N GLU A 53 -3.55 -1.00 4.47
CA GLU A 53 -4.07 -1.92 3.46
C GLU A 53 -3.34 -3.27 3.49
N ALA A 54 -2.01 -3.27 3.58
CA ALA A 54 -1.22 -4.50 3.70
C ALA A 54 -1.64 -5.36 4.90
N ALA A 55 -1.89 -4.74 6.05
CA ALA A 55 -2.34 -5.44 7.27
C ALA A 55 -3.64 -6.22 7.07
N ARG A 56 -4.52 -5.81 6.14
CA ARG A 56 -5.77 -6.54 5.82
C ARG A 56 -5.51 -7.85 5.06
N PHE A 57 -4.34 -7.99 4.43
CA PHE A 57 -3.97 -9.16 3.63
C PHE A 57 -2.97 -10.08 4.34
N VAL A 58 -2.47 -9.70 5.51
CA VAL A 58 -1.65 -10.59 6.33
C VAL A 58 -2.55 -11.73 6.83
N SER A 59 -2.32 -12.93 6.33
CA SER A 59 -2.92 -14.13 6.90
C SER A 59 -2.30 -14.39 8.27
N THR A 60 -3.09 -14.36 9.33
CA THR A 60 -2.75 -15.07 10.56
C THR A 60 -2.75 -16.54 10.23
N ASN A 61 -1.58 -17.11 9.98
CA ASN A 61 -1.43 -18.56 9.99
C ASN A 61 -1.40 -18.94 11.48
N PRO A 62 -2.44 -19.58 12.06
CA PRO A 62 -2.24 -20.24 13.33
C PRO A 62 -1.20 -21.33 13.06
N ALA A 63 -0.03 -21.19 13.68
CA ALA A 63 0.94 -22.27 13.75
C ALA A 63 0.31 -23.52 14.36
#